data_AF-A0A849X3T6-F1
#
_entry.id   AF-A0A849X3T6-F1
#
_cell.length_a   1.000
_cell.length_b   1.000
_cell.length_c   1.000
_cell.angle_alpha   90.00
_cell.angle_beta   90.00
_cell.angle_gamma   90.00
#
_symmetry.space_group_name_H-M   'P 1'
#
loop_
_entity.id
_entity.type
_entity.pdbx_description
1 polymer ?
#
loop_
_entity_poly.entity_id
_entity_poly.type
_entity_poly.pdbx_seq_one_letter_code
_entity_poly.pdbx_strand_id
1 'polypeptide(L)'
;MRTRRKNRQRGQVIIEFLLVFVMFTTLIFSLVQICWGLAFGHYSQYATFMAARAYMAGGTTRQDQQKAAEDVLKSMVKNAAGNDLVPFLARARTGDDRDIAAGPEPVPGAFIGTHPRADGLMNRRGYAWAEGVQYNFDVPLYLVPLSSFARDGQGESISVGSGSDGLKPVTWRGGIPFTSDAWLGREESNAECLQEMNRLRGMPWARQDGQPLIEDNGC
;
A
#
# COMPACT_ATOMS: atom_id res chain seq x y z
N MET A 1 -51.98 24.20 31.96
CA MET A 1 -51.32 23.52 30.82
C MET A 1 -49.82 23.83 30.61
N ARG A 2 -49.07 24.43 31.57
CA ARG A 2 -47.66 24.84 31.38
C ARG A 2 -46.57 23.85 31.84
N THR A 3 -46.91 22.81 32.59
CA THR A 3 -45.93 21.90 33.23
C THR A 3 -45.37 20.82 32.31
N ARG A 4 -46.01 20.49 31.18
CA ARG A 4 -45.51 19.45 30.24
C ARG A 4 -44.25 19.83 29.47
N ARG A 5 -43.88 21.12 29.35
CA ARG A 5 -42.66 21.55 28.64
C ARG A 5 -41.35 21.31 29.42
N LYS A 6 -41.37 21.36 30.76
CA LYS A 6 -40.16 21.18 31.59
C LYS A 6 -39.57 19.76 31.56
N ASN A 7 -40.41 18.73 31.37
CA ASN A 7 -39.93 17.35 31.32
C ASN A 7 -39.31 16.95 29.97
N ARG A 8 -39.50 17.73 28.90
CA ARG A 8 -38.90 17.44 27.59
C ARG A 8 -37.42 17.81 27.48
N GLN A 9 -36.87 18.57 28.44
CA GLN A 9 -35.46 19.00 28.41
C GLN A 9 -34.51 18.07 29.19
N ARG A 10 -35.03 17.15 30.02
CA ARG A 10 -34.21 16.34 30.94
C ARG A 10 -33.41 15.20 30.29
N GLY A 11 -33.62 14.91 29.01
CA GLY A 11 -32.85 13.89 28.28
C GLY A 11 -31.92 14.44 27.19
N GLN A 12 -32.09 15.71 26.80
CA GLN A 12 -31.36 16.29 25.68
C GLN A 12 -29.86 16.40 25.95
N VAL A 13 -29.48 16.79 27.17
CA VAL A 13 -28.07 16.93 27.56
C VAL A 13 -27.32 15.59 27.46
N ILE A 14 -27.96 14.48 27.81
CA ILE A 14 -27.34 13.14 27.72
C ILE A 14 -27.11 12.76 26.25
N ILE A 15 -28.08 13.06 25.37
CA ILE A 15 -27.97 12.77 23.93
C ILE A 15 -26.87 13.64 23.29
N GLU A 16 -26.82 14.93 23.63
CA GLU A 16 -25.78 15.85 23.14
C GLU A 16 -24.40 15.40 23.62
N PHE A 17 -24.25 15.04 24.90
CA PHE A 17 -23.01 14.49 25.43
C PHE A 17 -22.59 13.22 24.71
N LEU A 18 -23.53 12.29 24.48
CA LEU A 18 -23.24 11.02 23.79
C LEU A 18 -22.82 11.24 22.34
N LEU A 19 -23.46 12.17 21.63
CA LEU A 19 -23.11 12.52 20.25
C LEU A 19 -21.69 13.10 20.18
N VAL A 20 -21.38 14.07 21.05
CA VAL A 20 -20.05 14.68 21.13
C VAL A 20 -19.01 13.63 21.51
N PHE A 21 -19.31 12.76 22.47
CA PHE A 21 -18.43 11.67 22.89
C PHE A 21 -18.14 10.69 21.74
N VAL A 22 -19.15 10.26 20.99
CA VAL A 22 -18.98 9.38 19.83
C VAL A 22 -18.14 10.07 18.75
N MET A 23 -18.37 11.36 18.49
CA MET A 23 -17.61 12.13 17.51
C MET A 23 -16.12 12.21 17.89
N PHE A 24 -15.79 12.58 19.13
CA PHE A 24 -14.40 12.63 19.61
C PHE A 24 -13.74 11.27 19.61
N THR A 25 -14.46 10.24 20.06
CA THR A 25 -13.96 8.86 20.09
C THR A 25 -13.63 8.39 18.67
N THR A 26 -14.52 8.64 17.71
CA THR A 26 -14.30 8.32 16.29
C THR A 26 -13.08 9.02 15.73
N LEU A 27 -12.92 10.32 16.01
CA LEU A 27 -11.75 11.09 15.58
C LEU A 27 -10.45 10.51 16.14
N ILE A 28 -10.39 10.20 17.44
CA ILE A 28 -9.20 9.60 18.07
C ILE A 28 -8.89 8.24 17.43
N PHE A 29 -9.88 7.37 17.24
CA PHE A 29 -9.66 6.07 16.60
C PHE A 29 -9.16 6.20 15.16
N SER A 30 -9.70 7.15 14.38
CA SER A 30 -9.23 7.40 13.02
C SER A 30 -7.77 7.86 12.98
N LEU A 31 -7.35 8.73 13.91
CA LEU A 31 -5.97 9.18 14.01
C LEU A 31 -5.03 8.02 14.38
N VAL A 32 -5.41 7.19 15.35
CA VAL A 32 -4.63 6.00 15.72
C VAL A 32 -4.49 5.03 14.55
N GLN A 33 -5.56 4.80 13.78
CA GLN A 33 -5.51 3.94 12.59
C GLN A 33 -4.58 4.49 11.51
N ILE A 34 -4.63 5.80 11.24
CA ILE A 34 -3.72 6.44 10.30
C ILE A 34 -2.28 6.30 10.78
N CYS A 35 -2.00 6.58 12.05
CA CYS A 35 -0.66 6.43 12.62
C CYS A 35 -0.15 4.99 12.51
N TRP A 36 -0.99 3.98 12.79
CA TRP A 36 -0.61 2.58 12.64
C TRP A 36 -0.40 2.19 11.17
N GLY A 37 -1.24 2.67 10.26
CA GLY A 37 -1.09 2.45 8.82
C GLY A 37 0.24 3.00 8.30
N LEU A 38 0.58 4.23 8.68
CA LEU A 38 1.87 4.85 8.34
C LEU A 38 3.06 4.12 8.97
N ALA A 39 2.95 3.71 10.24
CA ALA A 39 3.99 2.94 10.90
C ALA A 39 4.22 1.58 10.22
N PHE A 40 3.16 0.90 9.82
CA PHE A 40 3.25 -0.34 9.04
C PHE A 40 3.81 -0.09 7.63
N GLY A 41 3.49 1.05 7.01
CA GLY A 41 4.09 1.46 5.74
C GLY A 41 5.61 1.56 5.82
N HIS A 42 6.14 2.28 6.81
CA HIS A 42 7.58 2.35 7.05
C HIS A 42 8.19 0.99 7.40
N TYR A 43 7.48 0.16 8.17
CA TYR A 43 7.94 -1.20 8.45
C TYR A 43 8.04 -2.05 7.17
N SER A 44 7.04 -1.94 6.28
CA SER A 44 7.03 -2.65 4.99
C SER A 44 8.16 -2.17 4.08
N GLN A 45 8.46 -0.87 4.07
CA GLN A 45 9.60 -0.28 3.36
C GLN A 45 10.94 -0.80 3.86
N TYR A 46 11.08 -0.95 5.18
CA TYR A 46 12.26 -1.58 5.73
C TYR A 46 12.37 -3.06 5.33
N ALA A 47 11.25 -3.79 5.31
CA ALA A 47 11.21 -5.19 4.93
C ALA A 47 11.56 -5.42 3.45
N THR A 48 11.01 -4.62 2.54
CA THR A 48 11.32 -4.68 1.11
C THR A 48 12.78 -4.30 0.85
N PHE A 49 13.29 -3.27 1.53
CA PHE A 49 14.71 -2.92 1.46
C PHE A 49 15.63 -4.05 1.91
N MET A 50 15.32 -4.71 3.03
CA MET A 50 16.12 -5.84 3.51
C MET A 50 16.03 -7.06 2.59
N ALA A 51 14.84 -7.33 2.04
CA ALA A 51 14.63 -8.39 1.06
C ALA A 51 15.42 -8.11 -0.23
N ALA A 52 15.43 -6.86 -0.72
CA ALA A 52 16.22 -6.45 -1.88
C ALA A 52 17.72 -6.62 -1.61
N ARG A 53 18.21 -6.24 -0.43
CA ARG A 53 19.62 -6.49 -0.07
C ARG A 53 19.97 -7.98 -0.01
N ALA A 54 19.05 -8.80 0.51
CA ALA A 54 19.22 -10.26 0.51
C ALA A 54 19.19 -10.84 -0.91
N TYR A 55 18.38 -10.27 -1.81
CA TYR A 55 18.39 -10.60 -3.22
C TYR A 55 19.78 -10.39 -3.83
N MET A 56 20.43 -9.24 -3.61
CA MET A 56 21.78 -9.01 -4.14
C MET A 56 22.84 -9.93 -3.54
N ALA A 57 22.74 -10.22 -2.24
CA ALA A 57 23.74 -10.98 -1.52
C ALA A 57 23.54 -12.51 -1.62
N GLY A 58 22.41 -12.97 -2.14
CA GLY A 58 21.99 -14.36 -2.07
C GLY A 58 22.67 -15.27 -3.08
N GLY A 59 23.80 -15.89 -2.74
CA GLY A 59 24.36 -16.98 -3.54
C GLY A 59 24.81 -16.63 -4.96
N THR A 60 25.16 -17.65 -5.75
CA THR A 60 25.72 -17.48 -7.10
C THR A 60 24.67 -17.61 -8.21
N THR A 61 23.47 -18.10 -7.88
CA THR A 61 22.39 -18.30 -8.85
C THR A 61 21.22 -17.36 -8.56
N ARG A 62 20.49 -16.93 -9.60
CA ARG A 62 19.29 -16.10 -9.44
C ARG A 62 18.22 -16.74 -8.56
N GLN A 63 18.13 -18.08 -8.57
CA GLN A 63 17.18 -18.80 -7.74
C GLN A 63 17.55 -18.71 -6.25
N ASP A 64 18.83 -18.77 -5.91
CA ASP A 64 19.31 -18.58 -4.54
C ASP A 64 19.07 -17.13 -4.07
N GLN A 65 19.26 -16.16 -4.96
CA GLN A 65 18.97 -14.74 -4.72
C GLN A 65 17.48 -14.50 -4.42
N GLN A 66 16.60 -15.04 -5.28
CA GLN A 66 15.15 -14.97 -5.09
C GLN A 66 14.72 -15.60 -3.76
N LYS A 67 15.26 -16.79 -3.46
CA LYS A 67 14.94 -17.50 -2.22
C LYS A 67 15.40 -16.75 -0.98
N ALA A 68 16.60 -16.16 -1.01
CA ALA A 68 17.09 -15.36 0.11
C ALA A 68 16.21 -14.14 0.38
N ALA A 69 15.77 -13.46 -0.67
CA ALA A 69 14.83 -12.33 -0.58
C ALA A 69 13.46 -12.76 -0.06
N GLU A 70 12.94 -13.89 -0.56
CA GLU A 70 11.69 -14.51 -0.12
C GLU A 70 11.73 -14.86 1.37
N ASP A 71 12.79 -15.50 1.84
CA ASP A 71 12.96 -15.89 3.25
C ASP A 71 12.97 -14.66 4.17
N VAL A 72 13.71 -13.60 3.80
CA VAL A 72 13.73 -12.35 4.54
C VAL A 72 12.36 -11.70 4.57
N LEU A 73 11.70 -11.58 3.43
CA LEU A 73 10.39 -10.95 3.35
C LEU A 73 9.36 -11.75 4.16
N LYS A 74 9.30 -13.08 4.01
CA LYS A 74 8.43 -13.96 4.81
C LYS A 74 8.67 -13.79 6.30
N SER A 75 9.93 -13.71 6.74
CA SER A 75 10.26 -13.55 8.16
C SER A 75 9.80 -12.21 8.76
N MET A 76 9.63 -11.18 7.92
CA MET A 76 9.23 -9.84 8.36
C MET A 76 7.73 -9.61 8.23
N VAL A 77 7.11 -9.95 7.10
CA VAL A 77 5.70 -9.62 6.85
C VAL A 77 4.73 -10.76 7.16
N LYS A 78 5.21 -12.00 7.32
CA LYS A 78 4.38 -13.17 7.65
C LYS A 78 4.74 -13.75 9.01
N ASN A 79 3.77 -14.42 9.61
CA ASN A 79 4.00 -15.26 10.79
C ASN A 79 4.44 -16.68 10.39
N ALA A 80 4.76 -17.52 11.38
CA ALA A 80 5.18 -18.90 11.15
C ALA A 80 4.15 -19.78 10.41
N ALA A 81 2.87 -19.39 10.41
CA ALA A 81 1.80 -20.07 9.68
C ALA A 81 1.62 -19.54 8.24
N GLY A 82 2.45 -18.59 7.80
CA GLY A 82 2.37 -17.97 6.47
C GLY A 82 1.28 -16.89 6.32
N ASN A 83 0.56 -16.55 7.41
CA ASN A 83 -0.41 -15.47 7.40
C ASN A 83 0.28 -14.12 7.61
N ASP A 84 -0.37 -13.03 7.20
CA ASP A 84 0.11 -11.67 7.49
C ASP A 84 0.37 -11.48 9.00
N LEU A 85 1.43 -10.75 9.34
CA LEU A 85 1.83 -10.53 10.73
C LEU A 85 0.74 -9.81 11.55
N VAL A 86 0.06 -8.85 10.93
CA VAL A 86 -0.99 -8.01 11.55
C VAL A 86 -2.19 -7.83 10.60
N PRO A 87 -2.99 -8.89 10.34
CA PRO A 87 -4.01 -8.92 9.28
C PRO A 87 -5.20 -7.97 9.53
N PHE A 88 -5.33 -7.42 10.74
CA PHE A 88 -6.31 -6.39 11.06
C PHE A 88 -5.84 -4.98 10.67
N LEU A 89 -4.53 -4.79 10.51
CA LEU A 89 -3.91 -3.51 10.18
C LEU A 89 -3.46 -3.45 8.71
N ALA A 90 -2.95 -4.55 8.18
CA ALA A 90 -2.53 -4.63 6.80
C ALA A 90 -2.68 -6.05 6.28
N ARG A 91 -3.13 -6.18 5.04
CA ARG A 91 -3.27 -7.46 4.36
C ARG A 91 -2.48 -7.45 3.07
N ALA A 92 -1.79 -8.55 2.78
CA ALA A 92 -1.19 -8.70 1.46
C ALA A 92 -2.26 -8.62 0.37
N ARG A 93 -1.96 -7.84 -0.67
CA ARG A 93 -2.82 -7.70 -1.83
C ARG A 93 -2.32 -8.64 -2.92
N THR A 94 -3.04 -9.74 -3.13
CA THR A 94 -2.70 -10.82 -4.08
C THR A 94 -3.50 -10.71 -5.36
N GLY A 95 -2.93 -11.13 -6.49
CA GLY A 95 -3.66 -11.21 -7.76
C GLY A 95 -4.03 -9.83 -8.33
N ASP A 96 -3.21 -8.81 -8.05
CA ASP A 96 -3.32 -7.54 -8.74
C ASP A 96 -2.76 -7.73 -10.16
N ASP A 97 -3.42 -7.15 -11.17
CA ASP A 97 -2.90 -7.07 -12.53
C ASP A 97 -1.63 -6.20 -12.60
N ARG A 98 -0.96 -5.87 -11.49
CA ARG A 98 0.42 -5.37 -11.45
C ARG A 98 1.45 -6.49 -11.33
N ASP A 99 1.04 -7.69 -10.92
CA ASP A 99 1.89 -8.87 -10.80
C ASP A 99 2.21 -9.51 -12.19
N ILE A 100 2.11 -8.71 -13.28
CA ILE A 100 2.17 -9.12 -14.70
C ILE A 100 3.47 -9.79 -15.10
N ALA A 101 4.52 -9.77 -14.28
CA ALA A 101 5.69 -10.60 -14.52
C ALA A 101 5.46 -12.07 -14.10
N ALA A 102 4.36 -12.66 -14.61
CA ALA A 102 4.14 -14.07 -15.00
C ALA A 102 4.79 -15.17 -14.15
N GLY A 103 4.79 -15.04 -12.82
CA GLY A 103 5.35 -16.02 -11.90
C GLY A 103 4.45 -16.25 -10.69
N PRO A 104 4.54 -17.41 -10.02
CA PRO A 104 3.90 -17.61 -8.73
C PRO A 104 4.43 -16.56 -7.75
N GLU A 105 3.52 -15.83 -7.08
CA GLU A 105 3.88 -14.92 -5.99
C GLU A 105 4.68 -15.71 -4.91
N PRO A 106 5.97 -15.43 -4.70
CA PRO A 106 6.79 -16.19 -3.74
C PRO A 106 6.30 -15.95 -2.30
N VAL A 107 5.78 -14.74 -2.06
CA VAL A 107 5.06 -14.32 -0.86
C VAL A 107 3.78 -13.64 -1.33
N PRO A 108 2.61 -13.92 -0.72
CA PRO A 108 1.38 -13.23 -1.08
C PRO A 108 1.57 -11.70 -1.07
N GLY A 109 1.28 -11.06 -2.20
CA GLY A 109 1.43 -9.64 -2.47
C GLY A 109 2.85 -9.15 -2.72
N ALA A 110 3.83 -10.04 -2.87
CA ALA A 110 5.21 -9.67 -3.17
C ALA A 110 5.61 -10.00 -4.61
N PHE A 111 6.43 -9.13 -5.17
CA PHE A 111 7.14 -9.34 -6.42
C PHE A 111 8.65 -9.27 -6.18
N ILE A 112 9.39 -10.27 -6.66
CA ILE A 112 10.84 -10.35 -6.55
C ILE A 112 11.41 -10.60 -7.93
N GLY A 113 12.26 -9.69 -8.40
CA GLY A 113 12.89 -9.81 -9.71
C GLY A 113 13.02 -8.46 -10.37
N THR A 114 12.82 -8.42 -11.68
CA THR A 114 13.10 -7.21 -12.45
C THR A 114 11.87 -6.34 -12.56
N HIS A 115 12.05 -5.07 -12.25
CA HIS A 115 11.08 -4.02 -12.40
C HIS A 115 10.49 -4.13 -13.79
N PRO A 116 9.16 -4.23 -13.92
CA PRO A 116 8.60 -4.49 -15.23
C PRO A 116 8.72 -3.33 -16.25
N ARG A 117 9.26 -2.16 -15.88
CA ARG A 117 9.75 -1.13 -16.83
C ARG A 117 11.03 -1.53 -17.56
N ALA A 118 11.78 -2.46 -17.01
CA ALA A 118 13.04 -2.98 -17.54
C ALA A 118 12.89 -4.37 -18.17
N ASP A 119 11.66 -4.89 -18.25
CA ASP A 119 11.41 -6.16 -18.90
C ASP A 119 11.82 -6.09 -20.38
N GLY A 120 12.54 -7.11 -20.85
CA GLY A 120 13.19 -7.12 -22.16
C GLY A 120 14.41 -6.19 -22.35
N LEU A 121 14.77 -5.36 -21.35
CA LEU A 121 15.90 -4.42 -21.43
C LEU A 121 17.09 -4.82 -20.56
N MET A 122 17.02 -5.96 -19.87
CA MET A 122 18.02 -6.40 -18.89
C MET A 122 19.45 -6.56 -19.41
N ASN A 123 19.62 -6.84 -20.70
CA ASN A 123 20.96 -6.95 -21.30
C ASN A 123 21.69 -5.60 -21.42
N ARG A 124 20.99 -4.49 -21.17
CA ARG A 124 21.59 -3.15 -21.17
C ARG A 124 22.11 -2.84 -19.77
N ARG A 125 23.41 -2.52 -19.67
CA ARG A 125 24.10 -2.13 -18.43
C ARG A 125 23.40 -1.03 -17.63
N GLY A 126 22.60 -0.21 -18.31
CA GLY A 126 21.79 0.84 -17.69
C GLY A 126 20.54 0.38 -16.94
N TYR A 127 20.20 -0.92 -16.94
CA TYR A 127 19.02 -1.48 -16.25
C TYR A 127 19.39 -2.47 -15.14
N ALA A 128 20.67 -2.53 -14.74
CA ALA A 128 21.09 -3.32 -13.59
C ALA A 128 20.38 -2.88 -12.29
N TRP A 129 19.91 -1.63 -12.23
CA TRP A 129 19.14 -1.09 -11.11
C TRP A 129 17.72 -1.66 -10.99
N ALA A 130 17.22 -2.27 -12.06
CA ALA A 130 15.83 -2.69 -12.13
C ALA A 130 15.57 -3.98 -11.37
N GLU A 131 16.57 -4.71 -10.89
CA GLU A 131 16.31 -5.86 -10.03
C GLU A 131 15.96 -5.39 -8.61
N GLY A 132 14.96 -5.98 -7.96
CA GLY A 132 14.48 -5.52 -6.66
C GLY A 132 13.32 -6.32 -6.10
N VAL A 133 12.71 -5.74 -5.06
CA VAL A 133 11.59 -6.35 -4.33
C VAL A 133 10.49 -5.31 -4.15
N GLN A 134 9.26 -5.72 -4.42
CA GLN A 134 8.05 -4.95 -4.20
C GLN A 134 7.10 -5.74 -3.30
N TYR A 135 6.38 -5.04 -2.42
CA TYR A 135 5.34 -5.58 -1.56
C TYR A 135 4.08 -4.70 -1.60
N ASN A 136 2.98 -5.31 -2.01
CA ASN A 136 1.66 -4.71 -2.17
C ASN A 136 0.78 -5.12 -0.99
N PHE A 137 0.20 -4.14 -0.30
CA PHE A 137 -0.67 -4.41 0.85
C PHE A 137 -1.79 -3.38 0.96
N ASP A 138 -2.90 -3.79 1.57
CA ASP A 138 -4.06 -2.94 1.82
C ASP A 138 -4.18 -2.64 3.32
N VAL A 139 -4.37 -1.37 3.67
CA VAL A 139 -4.65 -0.93 5.05
C VAL A 139 -6.15 -0.65 5.17
N PRO A 140 -6.92 -1.46 5.92
CA PRO A 140 -8.34 -1.20 6.14
C PRO A 140 -8.52 0.05 7.01
N LEU A 141 -9.28 1.02 6.50
CA LEU A 141 -9.65 2.21 7.24
C LEU A 141 -11.07 2.03 7.83
N TYR A 142 -11.19 2.07 9.15
CA TYR A 142 -12.49 1.98 9.82
C TYR A 142 -12.92 3.37 10.28
N LEU A 143 -13.78 4.00 9.49
CA LEU A 143 -14.23 5.38 9.71
C LEU A 143 -15.12 5.53 10.96
N VAL A 144 -15.74 4.45 11.45
CA VAL A 144 -16.48 4.41 12.73
C VAL A 144 -16.23 3.06 13.40
N PRO A 145 -16.01 2.98 14.72
CA PRO A 145 -15.81 1.71 15.44
C PRO A 145 -17.02 0.74 15.36
N LEU A 146 -18.18 1.19 14.88
CA LEU A 146 -19.42 0.42 14.81
C LEU A 146 -19.92 0.15 13.39
N SER A 147 -19.36 0.78 12.37
CA SER A 147 -19.77 0.53 10.99
C SER A 147 -18.59 0.02 10.17
N SER A 148 -18.69 -1.24 9.79
CA SER A 148 -17.83 -1.88 8.80
C SER A 148 -18.18 -1.38 7.39
N PHE A 149 -18.19 -0.06 7.16
CA PHE A 149 -18.50 0.53 5.85
C PHE A 149 -17.56 0.05 4.74
N ALA A 150 -16.38 -0.46 5.11
CA ALA A 150 -15.38 -0.94 4.18
C ALA A 150 -15.35 -2.46 4.01
N ARG A 151 -16.28 -3.25 4.58
CA ARG A 151 -16.19 -4.73 4.43
C ARG A 151 -16.37 -5.18 2.97
N ASP A 152 -17.13 -4.40 2.20
CA ASP A 152 -17.39 -4.62 0.76
C ASP A 152 -17.07 -3.38 -0.09
N GLY A 153 -16.32 -2.41 0.46
CA GLY A 153 -15.99 -1.17 -0.25
C GLY A 153 -15.08 -1.46 -1.44
N GLN A 154 -15.67 -1.62 -2.62
CA GLN A 154 -14.96 -1.72 -3.89
C GLN A 154 -14.65 -0.29 -4.37
N GLY A 155 -13.36 0.04 -4.46
CA GLY A 155 -12.90 1.26 -5.10
C GLY A 155 -11.97 0.88 -6.25
N GLU A 156 -12.02 1.62 -7.35
CA GLU A 156 -10.98 1.54 -8.37
C GLU A 156 -9.93 2.59 -8.03
N SER A 157 -8.69 2.18 -7.75
CA SER A 157 -7.54 3.07 -7.81
C SER A 157 -6.82 2.78 -9.12
N ILE A 158 -6.55 3.79 -9.94
CA ILE A 158 -5.68 3.52 -11.08
C ILE A 158 -4.31 3.05 -10.58
N SER A 159 -3.64 2.25 -11.39
CA SER A 159 -2.28 1.80 -11.18
C SER A 159 -1.39 2.40 -12.23
N VAL A 160 -0.17 2.83 -11.85
CA VAL A 160 0.87 3.01 -12.85
C VAL A 160 1.31 1.60 -13.25
N GLY A 161 0.63 1.06 -14.26
CA GLY A 161 1.03 -0.17 -14.91
C GLY A 161 2.49 -0.09 -15.31
N SER A 162 3.21 -1.19 -15.20
CA SER A 162 4.60 -1.23 -15.59
C SER A 162 4.75 -1.48 -17.08
N GLY A 163 5.46 -0.58 -17.77
CA GLY A 163 5.77 -0.71 -19.19
C GLY A 163 4.74 -0.02 -20.11
N SER A 164 4.57 -0.57 -21.32
CA SER A 164 3.69 -0.05 -22.38
C SER A 164 2.21 -0.33 -22.15
N ASP A 165 1.89 -1.17 -21.17
CA ASP A 165 0.53 -1.41 -20.72
C ASP A 165 0.08 -0.17 -19.96
N GLY A 166 -0.82 0.60 -20.57
CA GLY A 166 -1.34 1.83 -19.99
C GLY A 166 -1.92 1.68 -18.58
N LEU A 167 -2.35 2.80 -18.01
CA LEU A 167 -3.01 2.87 -16.70
C LEU A 167 -4.15 1.84 -16.60
N LYS A 168 -3.98 0.77 -15.81
CA LYS A 168 -5.04 -0.20 -15.52
C LYS A 168 -5.72 0.17 -14.19
N PRO A 169 -7.05 0.21 -14.11
CA PRO A 169 -7.76 0.37 -12.84
C PRO A 169 -7.56 -0.89 -11.98
N VAL A 170 -7.14 -0.70 -10.73
CA VAL A 170 -7.05 -1.77 -9.74
C VAL A 170 -8.22 -1.64 -8.79
N THR A 171 -9.10 -2.64 -8.81
CA THR A 171 -10.20 -2.72 -7.86
C THR A 171 -9.67 -3.17 -6.49
N TRP A 172 -9.61 -2.27 -5.53
CA TRP A 172 -9.31 -2.61 -4.13
C TRP A 172 -10.62 -2.86 -3.37
N ARG A 173 -10.58 -3.79 -2.41
CA ARG A 173 -11.71 -4.16 -1.55
C ARG A 173 -11.39 -3.85 -0.11
N GLY A 174 -11.92 -2.73 0.39
CA GLY A 174 -12.00 -2.46 1.82
C GLY A 174 -10.75 -1.93 2.51
N GLY A 175 -9.74 -1.47 1.76
CA GLY A 175 -8.53 -0.86 2.31
C GLY A 175 -7.86 0.09 1.33
N ILE A 176 -7.07 1.03 1.87
CA ILE A 176 -6.25 1.93 1.07
C ILE A 176 -5.07 1.11 0.54
N PRO A 177 -4.88 1.05 -0.79
CA PRO A 177 -3.79 0.28 -1.36
C PRO A 177 -2.47 1.02 -1.15
N PHE A 178 -1.49 0.31 -0.61
CA PHE A 178 -0.11 0.75 -0.49
C PHE A 178 0.80 -0.18 -1.29
N THR A 179 1.89 0.39 -1.77
CA THR A 179 2.96 -0.32 -2.45
C THR A 179 4.26 0.14 -1.82
N SER A 180 5.09 -0.81 -1.44
CA SER A 180 6.45 -0.56 -1.01
C SER A 180 7.39 -1.25 -1.96
N ASP A 181 8.35 -0.52 -2.49
CA ASP A 181 9.32 -1.04 -3.43
C ASP A 181 10.75 -0.63 -3.06
N ALA A 182 11.69 -1.50 -3.42
CA ALA A 182 13.12 -1.28 -3.23
C ALA A 182 13.86 -1.86 -4.43
N TRP A 183 14.31 -0.98 -5.32
CA TRP A 183 15.06 -1.33 -6.53
C TRP A 183 16.56 -1.09 -6.33
N LEU A 184 17.36 -2.05 -6.76
CA LEU A 184 18.76 -2.19 -6.41
C LEU A 184 19.65 -1.45 -7.40
N GLY A 185 19.79 -0.14 -7.29
CA GLY A 185 21.03 0.46 -7.79
C GLY A 185 20.96 1.80 -8.51
N ARG A 186 19.90 2.59 -8.32
CA ARG A 186 20.03 4.03 -8.55
C ARG A 186 18.93 4.76 -7.82
N GLU A 187 19.32 5.81 -7.09
CA GLU A 187 18.39 6.91 -6.88
C GLU A 187 18.07 7.48 -8.27
N GLU A 188 16.78 7.73 -8.53
CA GLU A 188 16.39 8.38 -9.77
C GLU A 188 17.15 9.71 -9.88
N SER A 189 17.64 10.01 -11.08
CA SER A 189 18.27 11.32 -11.28
C SER A 189 17.20 12.41 -11.14
N ASN A 190 17.56 13.58 -10.64
CA ASN A 190 16.63 14.73 -10.58
C ASN A 190 15.93 14.98 -11.93
N ALA A 191 16.61 14.74 -13.07
CA ALA A 191 16.03 14.85 -14.40
C ALA A 191 14.91 13.81 -14.68
N GLU A 192 15.09 12.56 -14.28
CA GLU A 192 14.06 11.51 -14.40
C GLU A 192 12.88 11.80 -13.46
N CYS A 193 13.19 12.23 -12.23
CA CYS A 193 12.21 12.63 -11.25
C CYS A 193 11.32 13.79 -11.77
N LEU A 194 11.95 14.82 -12.34
CA LEU A 194 11.25 15.93 -12.99
C LEU A 194 10.49 15.49 -14.24
N GLN A 195 11.01 14.54 -15.01
CA GLN A 195 10.32 14.00 -16.18
C GLN A 195 9.04 13.27 -15.76
N GLU A 196 9.08 12.47 -14.70
CA GLU A 196 7.91 11.76 -14.19
C GLU A 196 6.91 12.73 -13.55
N MET A 197 7.38 13.69 -12.74
CA MET A 197 6.54 14.77 -12.23
C MET A 197 5.90 15.59 -13.36
N ASN A 198 6.62 15.86 -14.45
CA ASN A 198 6.08 16.56 -15.61
C ASN A 198 5.08 15.71 -16.40
N ARG A 199 5.30 14.38 -16.50
CA ARG A 199 4.33 13.42 -17.04
C ARG A 199 3.03 13.44 -16.25
N LEU A 200 3.13 13.55 -14.92
CA LEU A 200 2.00 13.68 -14.02
C LEU A 200 1.34 15.08 -14.06
N ARG A 201 2.11 16.16 -14.25
CA ARG A 201 1.61 17.56 -14.38
C ARG A 201 0.82 17.84 -15.65
N GLY A 202 1.09 17.12 -16.73
CA GLY A 202 0.35 17.27 -18.00
C GLY A 202 -1.09 16.72 -17.96
N MET A 203 -1.47 16.04 -16.88
CA MET A 203 -2.84 15.59 -16.64
C MET A 203 -3.62 16.72 -15.96
N PRO A 204 -4.91 16.92 -16.31
CA PRO A 204 -5.66 18.10 -15.90
C PRO A 204 -6.44 17.88 -14.59
N TRP A 205 -5.95 17.44 -13.42
CA TRP A 205 -4.81 17.88 -12.57
C TRP A 205 -4.44 16.78 -11.53
N ALA A 206 -5.03 15.62 -11.73
CA ALA A 206 -5.00 14.38 -10.99
C ALA A 206 -5.80 13.45 -11.91
N ARG A 207 -5.47 12.17 -11.93
CA ARG A 207 -6.29 11.06 -12.46
C ARG A 207 -7.78 11.38 -12.76
N GLN A 208 -8.25 11.02 -13.97
CA GLN A 208 -9.66 11.19 -14.44
C GLN A 208 -10.72 10.54 -13.53
N ASP A 209 -10.28 9.70 -12.61
CA ASP A 209 -11.00 8.84 -11.66
C ASP A 209 -11.02 9.39 -10.22
N GLY A 210 -10.31 10.50 -9.94
CA GLY A 210 -10.48 11.26 -8.69
C GLY A 210 -9.92 10.62 -7.41
N GLN A 211 -9.00 9.66 -7.49
CA GLN A 211 -8.45 8.96 -6.32
C GLN A 211 -7.01 9.40 -5.96
N PRO A 212 -6.70 9.64 -4.68
CA PRO A 212 -5.35 9.96 -4.22
C PRO A 212 -4.45 8.72 -4.19
N LEU A 213 -3.33 8.75 -4.92
CA LEU A 213 -2.24 7.77 -4.81
C LEU A 213 -1.01 8.51 -4.27
N ILE A 214 -0.45 8.02 -3.16
CA ILE A 214 0.83 8.47 -2.62
C ILE A 214 1.83 7.37 -2.97
N GLU A 215 2.59 7.59 -4.04
CA GLU A 215 3.75 6.78 -4.40
C GLU A 215 4.99 7.50 -3.84
N ASP A 216 5.62 6.96 -2.80
CA ASP A 216 6.87 7.47 -2.21
C ASP A 216 8.04 6.79 -2.92
N ASN A 217 8.45 7.36 -4.05
CA ASN A 217 9.44 6.77 -4.94
C ASN A 217 10.87 7.22 -4.59
N GLY A 218 11.10 7.86 -3.44
CA GLY A 218 12.37 8.54 -3.14
C GLY A 218 12.64 9.77 -4.04
N CYS A 219 11.58 10.23 -4.71
CA CYS A 219 11.38 11.51 -5.36
C CYS A 219 10.47 12.36 -4.45
#